data_AF-A0A1D3L6W5-F1
#
_entry.id   AF-A0A1D3L6W5-F1
#
_cell.length_a   1.000
_cell.length_b   1.000
_cell.length_c   1.000
_cell.angle_alpha   90.00
_cell.angle_beta   90.00
_cell.angle_gamma   90.00
#
_symmetry.space_group_name_H-M   'P 1'
#
loop_
_entity.id
_entity.type
_entity.pdbx_description
1 polymer ?
#
loop_
_entity_poly.entity_id
_entity_poly.type
_entity_poly.pdbx_seq_one_letter_code
_entity_poly.pdbx_strand_id
1 'polypeptide(L)'
;SIESIKQLYRKVRAFKLSNIYLINEKYSDVSKQFDNILQLQKNKLTENLNNLKEIEQYVSDKKRIFLYTANENTDFNTLKEVYDNIISRENKANDIENVNNKENENIMLYTDTITKLTEKIQDILNFVTTHENDNNIIKQHIQDIDENDVSKIKEILKTTIQSFQQIQNKINEIKDQFYGNNNINSIIITISQNANYVKTLFSKDLTIENELTKIQNRLENNKNAAFENRSEQIAKYVNTIHNYVEQQFNKIENNPNQNEIDSTMENIRNYNNKSKVKLQQISNYINEYASIITEITNLIALIKSKYGNNSISYKLAIKHEKDAKNIFSDLNKSQHILTQSINKNNNSIEDLGYKKQGIHNNNNLHTINKHQEISQIKYPNNTYHNDNDDAKYKNYHHSNSDKTGSSKTKRSGDSIKYAGTIAVGLVACYAIANFNKKDDTNDVDLENDEGFCHEAESKYFEREDEVIEINMNEDY
;
A
#
# COMPACT_ATOMS: atom_id res chain seq x y z
N SER A 1 -27.65 35.10 -77.71
CA SER A 1 -29.07 34.87 -78.07
C SER A 1 -29.76 34.16 -76.92
N ILE A 2 -31.10 34.04 -76.92
CA ILE A 2 -31.85 33.25 -75.93
C ILE A 2 -31.31 31.81 -75.82
N GLU A 3 -30.86 31.24 -76.93
CA GLU A 3 -30.26 29.90 -76.97
C GLU A 3 -28.96 29.80 -76.15
N SER A 4 -28.12 30.84 -76.18
CA SER A 4 -26.90 30.90 -75.36
C SER A 4 -27.19 30.88 -73.86
N ILE A 5 -28.28 31.53 -73.44
CA ILE A 5 -28.72 31.57 -72.04
C ILE A 5 -29.27 30.19 -71.61
N LYS A 6 -30.06 29.54 -72.48
CA LYS A 6 -30.55 28.16 -72.25
C LYS A 6 -29.39 27.16 -72.13
N GLN A 7 -28.37 27.28 -72.99
CA GLN A 7 -27.18 26.43 -72.93
C GLN A 7 -26.34 26.68 -71.67
N LEU A 8 -26.19 27.93 -71.25
CA LEU A 8 -25.50 28.27 -70.00
C LEU A 8 -26.23 27.67 -68.79
N TYR A 9 -27.56 27.80 -68.76
CA TYR A 9 -28.40 27.23 -67.70
C TYR A 9 -28.22 25.71 -67.58
N ARG A 10 -28.28 24.98 -68.69
CA ARG A 10 -28.04 23.52 -68.73
C ARG A 10 -26.66 23.15 -68.19
N LYS A 11 -25.61 23.87 -68.61
CA LYS A 11 -24.23 23.61 -68.13
C LYS A 11 -24.08 23.86 -66.64
N VAL A 12 -24.63 24.95 -66.12
CA VAL A 12 -24.59 25.26 -64.67
C VAL A 12 -25.37 24.20 -63.88
N ARG A 13 -26.54 23.78 -64.37
CA ARG A 13 -27.35 22.73 -63.74
C ARG A 13 -26.62 21.39 -63.72
N ALA A 14 -26.06 20.95 -64.85
CA ALA A 14 -25.27 19.73 -64.94
C ALA A 14 -24.04 19.78 -64.00
N PHE A 15 -23.34 20.92 -63.94
CA PHE A 15 -22.23 21.12 -63.00
C PHE A 15 -22.66 20.98 -61.53
N LYS A 16 -23.74 21.65 -61.12
CA LYS A 16 -24.28 21.53 -59.76
C LYS A 16 -24.68 20.10 -59.41
N LEU A 17 -25.38 19.40 -60.31
CA LEU A 17 -25.80 18.01 -60.14
C LEU A 17 -24.59 17.06 -60.03
N SER A 18 -23.56 17.27 -60.86
CA SER A 18 -22.29 16.52 -60.77
C SER A 18 -21.58 16.74 -59.43
N ASN A 19 -21.58 17.97 -58.92
CA ASN A 19 -20.99 18.25 -57.60
C ASN A 19 -21.77 17.57 -56.47
N ILE A 20 -23.10 17.56 -56.52
CA ILE A 20 -23.93 16.85 -55.54
C ILE A 20 -23.65 15.35 -55.56
N TYR A 21 -23.49 14.77 -56.76
CA TYR A 21 -23.12 13.36 -56.90
C TYR A 21 -21.77 13.06 -56.22
N LEU A 22 -20.73 13.85 -56.51
CA LEU A 22 -19.39 13.68 -55.92
C LEU A 22 -19.41 13.87 -54.39
N ILE A 23 -20.16 14.85 -53.90
CA ILE A 23 -20.35 15.05 -52.45
C ILE A 23 -21.01 13.80 -51.87
N ASN A 24 -22.10 13.31 -52.46
CA ASN A 24 -22.79 12.14 -51.95
C ASN A 24 -21.90 10.89 -51.93
N GLU A 25 -21.05 10.66 -52.94
CA GLU A 25 -20.09 9.56 -52.92
C GLU A 25 -19.20 9.60 -51.67
N LYS A 26 -18.67 10.79 -51.32
CA LYS A 26 -17.87 10.96 -50.09
C LYS A 26 -18.66 10.58 -48.84
N TYR A 27 -19.92 10.99 -48.74
CA TYR A 27 -20.76 10.63 -47.59
C TYR A 27 -21.10 9.13 -47.56
N SER A 28 -21.34 8.52 -48.71
CA SER A 28 -21.56 7.07 -48.82
C SER A 28 -20.34 6.28 -48.35
N ASP A 29 -19.14 6.74 -48.69
CA ASP A 29 -17.91 6.11 -48.22
C ASP A 29 -17.70 6.30 -46.71
N VAL A 30 -18.01 7.49 -46.17
CA VAL A 30 -18.02 7.72 -44.71
C VAL A 30 -18.99 6.75 -44.02
N SER A 31 -20.18 6.51 -44.58
CA SER A 31 -21.13 5.54 -44.06
C SER A 31 -20.51 4.14 -43.97
N LYS A 32 -19.82 3.67 -45.02
CA LYS A 32 -19.16 2.35 -45.01
C LYS A 32 -18.05 2.27 -43.95
N GLN A 33 -17.29 3.34 -43.76
CA GLN A 33 -16.24 3.38 -42.73
C GLN A 33 -16.82 3.30 -41.32
N PHE A 34 -17.90 4.04 -41.04
CA PHE A 34 -18.61 3.95 -39.76
C PHE A 34 -19.14 2.54 -39.51
N ASP A 35 -19.66 1.87 -40.53
CA ASP A 35 -20.15 0.50 -40.40
C ASP A 35 -19.06 -0.47 -39.92
N ASN A 36 -17.87 -0.37 -40.53
CA ASN A 36 -16.70 -1.17 -40.15
C ASN A 36 -16.24 -0.85 -38.71
N ILE A 37 -16.20 0.43 -38.33
CA ILE A 37 -15.82 0.87 -36.98
C ILE A 37 -16.78 0.28 -35.94
N LEU A 38 -18.09 0.37 -36.16
CA LEU A 38 -19.08 -0.17 -35.24
C LEU A 38 -19.01 -1.69 -35.13
N GLN A 39 -18.69 -2.39 -36.23
CA GLN A 39 -18.50 -3.84 -36.19
C GLN A 39 -17.28 -4.23 -35.35
N LEU A 40 -16.14 -3.55 -35.52
CA LEU A 40 -14.95 -3.78 -34.71
C LEU A 40 -15.21 -3.47 -33.23
N GLN A 41 -15.89 -2.37 -32.95
CA GLN A 41 -16.27 -1.97 -31.60
C GLN A 41 -17.18 -3.02 -30.94
N LYS A 42 -18.21 -3.50 -31.65
CA LYS A 42 -19.11 -4.55 -31.17
C LYS A 42 -18.36 -5.84 -30.82
N ASN A 43 -17.40 -6.24 -31.66
CA ASN A 43 -16.57 -7.42 -31.39
C ASN A 43 -15.75 -7.22 -30.11
N LYS A 44 -15.10 -6.07 -29.95
CA LYS A 44 -14.28 -5.78 -28.75
C LYS A 44 -15.11 -5.72 -27.48
N LEU A 45 -16.29 -5.08 -27.52
CA LEU A 45 -17.20 -5.03 -26.37
C LEU A 45 -17.75 -6.42 -26.01
N THR A 46 -17.98 -7.28 -26.99
CA THR A 46 -18.39 -8.67 -26.77
C THR A 46 -17.30 -9.48 -26.07
N GLU A 47 -16.04 -9.35 -26.54
CA GLU A 47 -14.88 -9.97 -25.92
C GLU A 47 -14.72 -9.51 -24.46
N ASN A 48 -14.78 -8.19 -24.23
CA ASN A 48 -14.69 -7.60 -22.90
C ASN A 48 -15.81 -8.10 -21.96
N LEU A 49 -17.05 -8.20 -22.45
CA LEU A 49 -18.17 -8.72 -21.68
C LEU A 49 -17.96 -10.19 -21.28
N ASN A 50 -17.45 -11.03 -22.18
CA ASN A 50 -17.16 -12.42 -21.86
C ASN A 50 -16.03 -12.54 -20.83
N ASN A 51 -14.95 -11.78 -21.02
CA ASN A 51 -13.83 -11.72 -20.06
C ASN A 51 -14.31 -11.29 -18.66
N LEU A 52 -15.21 -10.30 -18.59
CA LEU A 52 -15.78 -9.85 -17.31
C LEU A 52 -16.63 -10.93 -16.64
N LYS A 53 -17.43 -11.69 -17.38
CA LYS A 53 -18.22 -12.81 -16.83
C LYS A 53 -17.32 -13.90 -16.26
N GLU A 54 -16.23 -14.23 -16.96
CA GLU A 54 -15.23 -15.19 -16.47
C GLU A 54 -14.54 -14.68 -15.20
N ILE A 55 -14.17 -13.40 -15.17
CA ILE A 55 -13.58 -12.76 -13.99
C ILE A 55 -14.56 -12.77 -12.82
N GLU A 56 -15.82 -12.41 -13.03
CA GLU A 56 -16.87 -12.41 -12.00
C GLU A 56 -17.02 -13.79 -11.37
N GLN A 57 -17.17 -14.82 -12.21
CA GLN A 57 -17.30 -16.19 -11.75
C GLN A 57 -16.06 -16.62 -10.96
N TYR A 58 -14.86 -16.36 -11.49
CA TYR A 58 -13.61 -16.69 -10.82
C TYR A 58 -13.47 -16.01 -9.46
N VAL A 59 -13.77 -14.71 -9.37
CA VAL A 59 -13.72 -13.93 -8.13
C VAL A 59 -14.76 -14.44 -7.12
N SER A 60 -15.96 -14.79 -7.58
CA SER A 60 -17.01 -15.38 -6.73
C SER A 60 -16.59 -16.74 -6.15
N ASP A 61 -16.03 -17.61 -6.99
CA ASP A 61 -15.55 -18.93 -6.58
C ASP A 61 -14.37 -18.82 -5.62
N LYS A 62 -13.39 -17.95 -5.93
CA LYS A 62 -12.25 -17.70 -5.04
C LYS A 62 -12.65 -17.04 -3.73
N LYS A 63 -13.65 -16.14 -3.72
CA LYS A 63 -14.23 -15.59 -2.48
C LYS A 63 -14.80 -16.71 -1.60
N ARG A 64 -15.51 -17.67 -2.21
CA ARG A 64 -16.05 -18.82 -1.48
C ARG A 64 -14.91 -19.67 -0.89
N ILE A 65 -13.88 -19.95 -1.68
CA ILE A 65 -12.67 -20.66 -1.21
C ILE A 65 -12.00 -19.88 -0.07
N PHE A 66 -11.81 -18.57 -0.22
CA PHE A 66 -11.23 -17.71 0.83
C PHE A 66 -11.98 -17.86 2.16
N LEU A 67 -13.31 -17.84 2.12
CA LEU A 67 -14.15 -18.02 3.31
C LEU A 67 -14.01 -19.42 3.92
N TYR A 68 -13.93 -20.48 3.12
CA TYR A 68 -13.68 -21.82 3.63
C TYR A 68 -12.28 -21.95 4.24
N THR A 69 -11.23 -21.52 3.53
CA THR A 69 -9.83 -21.55 3.97
C THR A 69 -9.63 -20.76 5.28
N ALA A 70 -10.26 -19.59 5.40
CA ALA A 70 -10.22 -18.80 6.63
C ALA A 70 -10.87 -19.53 7.81
N ASN A 71 -11.92 -20.33 7.56
CA ASN A 71 -12.63 -21.09 8.61
C ASN A 71 -11.98 -22.44 8.96
N GLU A 72 -11.31 -23.08 8.00
CA GLU A 72 -10.69 -24.40 8.19
C GLU A 72 -9.31 -24.33 8.86
N ASN A 73 -8.86 -23.15 9.29
CA ASN A 73 -7.57 -22.93 9.91
C ASN A 73 -6.42 -23.33 9.00
N THR A 74 -6.43 -22.89 7.74
CA THR A 74 -5.32 -23.10 6.81
C THR A 74 -4.20 -22.07 7.05
N ASP A 75 -3.00 -22.34 6.53
CA ASP A 75 -1.83 -21.45 6.59
C ASP A 75 -2.11 -20.06 5.99
N PHE A 76 -1.55 -19.01 6.59
CA PHE A 76 -1.74 -17.63 6.14
C PHE A 76 -1.27 -17.42 4.70
N ASN A 77 -0.22 -18.13 4.26
CA ASN A 77 0.27 -18.00 2.89
C ASN A 77 -0.75 -18.50 1.86
N THR A 78 -1.48 -19.57 2.16
CA THR A 78 -2.57 -20.05 1.29
C THR A 78 -3.69 -19.02 1.20
N LEU A 79 -4.05 -18.38 2.33
CA LEU A 79 -5.05 -17.31 2.34
C LEU A 79 -4.58 -16.09 1.52
N LYS A 80 -3.30 -15.74 1.64
CA LYS A 80 -2.66 -14.66 0.88
C LYS A 80 -2.64 -14.94 -0.61
N GLU A 81 -2.36 -16.17 -1.03
CA GLU A 81 -2.40 -16.55 -2.44
C GLU A 81 -3.81 -16.40 -3.04
N VAL A 82 -4.84 -16.84 -2.32
CA VAL A 82 -6.24 -16.66 -2.76
C VAL A 82 -6.60 -15.18 -2.84
N TYR A 83 -6.16 -14.38 -1.87
CA TYR A 83 -6.31 -12.93 -1.88
C TYR A 83 -5.64 -12.29 -3.10
N ASP A 84 -4.35 -12.56 -3.33
CA ASP A 84 -3.55 -12.00 -4.42
C ASP A 84 -4.18 -12.34 -5.79
N ASN A 85 -4.72 -13.56 -5.95
CA ASN A 85 -5.47 -13.98 -7.13
C ASN A 85 -6.75 -13.15 -7.37
N ILE A 86 -7.51 -12.85 -6.31
CA ILE A 86 -8.73 -12.01 -6.42
C ILE A 86 -8.36 -10.59 -6.83
N ILE A 87 -7.33 -10.01 -6.19
CA ILE A 87 -6.88 -8.64 -6.51
C ILE A 87 -6.37 -8.52 -7.94
N SER A 88 -5.60 -9.50 -8.41
CA SER A 88 -5.13 -9.55 -9.80
C SER A 88 -6.30 -9.49 -10.79
N ARG A 89 -7.40 -10.19 -10.48
CA ARG A 89 -8.58 -10.25 -11.36
C ARG A 89 -9.47 -9.01 -11.26
N GLU A 90 -9.57 -8.40 -10.08
CA GLU A 90 -10.20 -7.09 -9.91
C GLU A 90 -9.47 -6.01 -10.74
N ASN A 91 -8.14 -6.00 -10.71
CA ASN A 91 -7.36 -5.05 -11.52
C ASN A 91 -7.63 -5.22 -13.02
N LYS A 92 -7.69 -6.46 -13.52
CA LYS A 92 -8.05 -6.74 -14.91
C LYS A 92 -9.47 -6.26 -15.26
N ALA A 93 -10.41 -6.36 -14.33
CA ALA A 93 -11.76 -5.82 -14.53
C ALA A 93 -11.76 -4.29 -14.63
N ASN A 94 -10.95 -3.62 -13.81
CA ASN A 94 -10.78 -2.16 -13.86
C ASN A 94 -10.11 -1.70 -15.18
N ASP A 95 -9.17 -2.48 -15.73
CA ASP A 95 -8.59 -2.18 -17.04
C ASP A 95 -9.65 -2.25 -18.14
N ILE A 96 -10.53 -3.26 -18.09
CA ILE A 96 -11.67 -3.39 -19.01
C ILE A 96 -12.68 -2.25 -18.81
N GLU A 97 -12.95 -1.84 -17.57
CA GLU A 97 -13.80 -0.69 -17.24
C GLU A 97 -13.30 0.59 -17.94
N ASN A 98 -12.00 0.88 -17.84
CA ASN A 98 -11.40 2.06 -18.45
C ASN A 98 -11.55 2.06 -19.98
N VAL A 99 -11.32 0.91 -20.62
CA VAL A 99 -11.52 0.76 -22.07
C VAL A 99 -12.99 0.97 -22.45
N ASN A 100 -13.92 0.37 -21.71
CA ASN A 100 -15.35 0.48 -22.01
C ASN A 100 -15.91 1.88 -21.77
N ASN A 101 -15.45 2.60 -20.74
CA ASN A 101 -15.84 3.98 -20.51
C ASN A 101 -15.45 4.87 -21.70
N LYS A 102 -14.25 4.68 -22.24
CA LYS A 102 -13.80 5.38 -23.45
C LYS A 102 -14.64 5.02 -24.69
N GLU A 103 -14.99 3.74 -24.85
CA GLU A 103 -15.87 3.32 -25.94
C GLU A 103 -17.29 3.89 -25.84
N ASN A 104 -17.82 4.05 -24.62
CA ASN A 104 -19.11 4.71 -24.39
C ASN A 104 -19.08 6.19 -24.79
N GLU A 105 -17.98 6.91 -24.49
CA GLU A 105 -17.78 8.28 -24.96
C GLU A 105 -17.73 8.35 -26.49
N ASN A 106 -17.03 7.42 -27.14
CA ASN A 106 -16.99 7.32 -28.60
C ASN A 106 -18.38 7.11 -29.21
N ILE A 107 -19.23 6.26 -28.60
CA ILE A 107 -20.61 6.01 -29.06
C ILE A 107 -21.46 7.29 -29.06
N MET A 108 -21.29 8.14 -28.06
CA MET A 108 -21.98 9.44 -28.03
C MET A 108 -21.50 10.34 -29.18
N LEU A 109 -20.20 10.40 -29.44
CA LEU A 109 -19.64 11.17 -30.56
C LEU A 109 -20.10 10.65 -31.92
N TYR A 110 -20.19 9.33 -32.08
CA TYR A 110 -20.70 8.70 -33.30
C TYR A 110 -22.17 9.05 -33.55
N THR A 111 -22.99 9.01 -32.50
CA THR A 111 -24.41 9.41 -32.57
C THR A 111 -24.57 10.85 -33.06
N ASP A 112 -23.84 11.78 -32.46
CA ASP A 112 -23.89 13.20 -32.84
C ASP A 112 -23.40 13.42 -34.28
N THR A 113 -22.34 12.71 -34.68
CA THR A 113 -21.75 12.83 -36.02
C THR A 113 -22.72 12.31 -37.09
N ILE A 114 -23.27 11.12 -36.90
CA ILE A 114 -24.21 10.49 -37.84
C ILE A 114 -25.50 11.31 -37.95
N THR A 115 -25.99 11.86 -36.84
CA THR A 115 -27.15 12.76 -36.85
C THR A 115 -26.89 13.99 -37.73
N LYS A 116 -25.76 14.69 -37.52
CA LYS A 116 -25.38 15.87 -38.33
C LYS A 116 -25.16 15.54 -39.80
N LEU A 117 -24.55 14.40 -40.12
CA LEU A 117 -24.34 13.97 -41.51
C LEU A 117 -25.68 13.65 -42.19
N THR A 118 -26.60 13.00 -41.47
CA THR A 118 -27.95 12.70 -41.95
C THR A 118 -28.73 13.97 -42.26
N GLU A 119 -28.71 14.96 -41.35
CA GLU A 119 -29.33 16.27 -41.55
C GLU A 119 -28.79 16.97 -42.80
N LYS A 120 -27.47 17.01 -42.97
CA LYS A 120 -26.85 17.64 -44.16
C LYS A 120 -27.29 17.01 -45.48
N ILE A 121 -27.36 15.67 -45.57
CA ILE A 121 -27.85 15.02 -46.80
C ILE A 121 -29.34 15.26 -46.99
N GLN A 122 -30.12 15.29 -45.90
CA GLN A 122 -31.53 15.61 -45.97
C GLN A 122 -31.75 17.03 -46.51
N ASP A 123 -30.95 18.01 -46.11
CA ASP A 123 -30.99 19.37 -46.64
C ASP A 123 -30.64 19.42 -48.13
N ILE A 124 -29.61 18.68 -48.57
CA ILE A 124 -29.26 18.56 -50.00
C ILE A 124 -30.41 17.91 -50.79
N LEU A 125 -31.04 16.86 -50.25
CA LEU A 125 -32.18 16.21 -50.88
C LEU A 125 -33.39 17.15 -50.99
N ASN A 126 -33.65 17.94 -49.94
CA ASN A 126 -34.71 18.95 -49.94
C ASN A 126 -34.45 20.03 -51.00
N PHE A 127 -33.20 20.50 -51.11
CA PHE A 127 -32.76 21.45 -52.13
C PHE A 127 -32.96 20.91 -53.56
N VAL A 128 -32.47 19.70 -53.85
CA VAL A 128 -32.64 19.05 -55.16
C VAL A 128 -34.12 18.87 -55.50
N THR A 129 -34.95 18.58 -54.50
CA THR A 129 -36.40 18.40 -54.68
C THR A 129 -37.12 19.71 -54.97
N THR A 130 -36.76 20.79 -54.27
CA THR A 130 -37.39 22.11 -54.42
C THR A 130 -37.02 22.75 -55.75
N HIS A 131 -35.74 22.74 -56.12
CA HIS A 131 -35.28 23.29 -57.40
C HIS A 131 -35.69 22.47 -58.62
N GLU A 132 -36.09 21.21 -58.46
CA GLU A 132 -36.77 20.48 -59.53
C GLU A 132 -38.19 21.01 -59.74
N ASN A 133 -38.92 21.37 -58.68
CA ASN A 133 -40.24 21.99 -58.80
C ASN A 133 -40.16 23.36 -59.47
N ASP A 134 -39.18 24.19 -59.11
CA ASP A 134 -38.93 25.47 -59.78
C ASP A 134 -38.54 25.28 -61.25
N ASN A 135 -37.73 24.25 -61.54
CA ASN A 135 -37.39 23.86 -62.91
C ASN A 135 -38.61 23.36 -63.71
N ASN A 136 -39.57 22.68 -63.10
CA ASN A 136 -40.79 22.24 -63.78
C ASN A 136 -41.66 23.43 -64.22
N ILE A 137 -41.60 24.54 -63.48
CA ILE A 137 -42.22 25.82 -63.88
C ILE A 137 -41.44 26.44 -65.06
N ILE A 138 -40.10 26.41 -65.03
CA ILE A 138 -39.23 26.93 -66.10
C ILE A 138 -39.27 26.04 -67.38
N LYS A 139 -39.49 24.73 -67.23
CA LYS A 139 -39.59 23.73 -68.32
C LYS A 139 -40.72 24.02 -69.30
N GLN A 140 -41.79 24.70 -68.89
CA GLN A 140 -42.81 25.19 -69.82
C GLN A 140 -42.23 26.13 -70.89
N HIS A 141 -41.02 26.65 -70.71
CA HIS A 141 -40.33 27.57 -71.63
C HIS A 141 -38.99 27.04 -72.17
N ILE A 142 -38.49 25.90 -71.68
CA ILE A 142 -37.21 25.26 -72.07
C ILE A 142 -37.40 23.72 -72.07
N GLN A 143 -37.33 23.07 -73.23
CA GLN A 143 -37.34 21.59 -73.32
C GLN A 143 -36.02 21.03 -72.75
N ASP A 144 -36.00 20.57 -71.50
CA ASP A 144 -34.84 19.88 -70.89
C ASP A 144 -35.08 18.37 -70.78
N ILE A 145 -34.13 17.58 -71.30
CA ILE A 145 -34.13 16.10 -71.35
C ILE A 145 -33.48 15.48 -70.08
N ASP A 146 -32.94 16.30 -69.17
CA ASP A 146 -32.13 15.90 -68.00
C ASP A 146 -32.95 15.43 -66.77
N GLU A 147 -34.19 14.98 -66.96
CA GLU A 147 -35.08 14.53 -65.86
C GLU A 147 -34.62 13.19 -65.25
N ASN A 148 -33.94 12.37 -66.06
CA ASN A 148 -33.36 11.10 -65.64
C ASN A 148 -32.21 11.30 -64.63
N ASP A 149 -31.43 12.38 -64.74
CA ASP A 149 -30.25 12.59 -63.90
C ASP A 149 -30.59 13.18 -62.52
N VAL A 150 -31.64 14.00 -62.41
CA VAL A 150 -32.16 14.45 -61.10
C VAL A 150 -32.79 13.30 -60.32
N SER A 151 -33.55 12.44 -60.99
CA SER A 151 -34.16 11.27 -60.36
C SER A 151 -33.10 10.32 -59.78
N LYS A 152 -32.01 10.06 -60.53
CA LYS A 152 -30.86 9.29 -60.05
C LYS A 152 -30.21 9.94 -58.83
N ILE A 153 -29.96 11.25 -58.85
CA ILE A 153 -29.35 11.95 -57.71
C ILE A 153 -30.22 11.84 -56.45
N LYS A 154 -31.54 11.99 -56.59
CA LYS A 154 -32.48 11.81 -55.48
C LYS A 154 -32.43 10.39 -54.91
N GLU A 155 -32.37 9.37 -55.76
CA GLU A 155 -32.22 7.98 -55.29
C GLU A 155 -30.93 7.79 -54.49
N ILE A 156 -29.79 8.24 -55.00
CA ILE A 156 -28.49 8.03 -54.35
C ILE A 156 -28.42 8.79 -53.00
N LEU A 157 -28.98 10.01 -52.92
CA LEU A 157 -29.12 10.75 -51.65
C LEU A 157 -29.99 9.99 -50.64
N LYS A 158 -31.14 9.46 -51.07
CA LYS A 158 -32.03 8.65 -50.22
C LYS A 158 -31.33 7.37 -49.72
N THR A 159 -30.59 6.69 -50.59
CA THR A 159 -29.80 5.49 -50.20
C THR A 159 -28.76 5.84 -49.14
N THR A 160 -28.11 7.00 -49.26
CA THR A 160 -27.10 7.43 -48.27
C THR A 160 -27.76 7.80 -46.93
N ILE A 161 -28.91 8.48 -46.94
CA ILE A 161 -29.71 8.73 -45.72
C ILE A 161 -30.10 7.41 -45.04
N GLN A 162 -30.59 6.43 -45.81
CA GLN A 162 -30.95 5.11 -45.28
C GLN A 162 -29.73 4.41 -44.66
N SER A 163 -28.56 4.56 -45.26
CA SER A 163 -27.32 3.97 -44.75
C SER A 163 -26.93 4.59 -43.38
N PHE A 164 -27.05 5.91 -43.23
CA PHE A 164 -26.84 6.55 -41.93
C PHE A 164 -27.90 6.17 -40.89
N GLN A 165 -29.17 6.00 -41.28
CA GLN A 165 -30.21 5.50 -40.38
C GLN A 165 -29.90 4.07 -39.89
N GLN A 166 -29.38 3.21 -40.76
CA GLN A 166 -28.92 1.87 -40.36
C GLN A 166 -27.76 1.93 -39.36
N ILE A 167 -26.80 2.85 -39.55
CA ILE A 167 -25.72 3.09 -38.61
C ILE A 167 -26.25 3.56 -37.26
N GLN A 168 -27.21 4.50 -37.26
CA GLN A 168 -27.84 4.98 -36.03
C GLN A 168 -28.53 3.85 -35.26
N ASN A 169 -29.21 2.94 -35.97
CA ASN A 169 -29.81 1.75 -35.35
C ASN A 169 -28.74 0.83 -34.76
N LYS A 170 -27.63 0.57 -35.47
CA LYS A 170 -26.49 -0.22 -34.95
C LYS A 170 -25.88 0.40 -33.71
N ILE A 171 -25.77 1.73 -33.65
CA ILE A 171 -25.30 2.45 -32.45
C ILE A 171 -26.23 2.19 -31.26
N ASN A 172 -27.54 2.32 -31.47
CA ASN A 172 -28.53 2.07 -30.41
C ASN A 172 -28.50 0.62 -29.93
N GLU A 173 -28.37 -0.35 -30.85
CA GLU A 173 -28.20 -1.76 -30.51
C GLU A 173 -26.97 -2.01 -29.62
N ILE A 174 -25.81 -1.44 -29.97
CA ILE A 174 -24.59 -1.53 -29.15
C ILE A 174 -24.83 -0.90 -27.77
N LYS A 175 -25.49 0.27 -27.73
CA LYS A 175 -25.79 0.96 -26.47
C LYS A 175 -26.67 0.11 -25.55
N ASP A 176 -27.75 -0.45 -26.08
CA ASP A 176 -28.68 -1.26 -25.30
C ASP A 176 -28.03 -2.58 -24.85
N GLN A 177 -27.25 -3.23 -25.73
CA GLN A 177 -26.60 -4.50 -25.44
C GLN A 177 -25.54 -4.40 -24.35
N PHE A 178 -24.69 -3.37 -24.38
CA PHE A 178 -23.53 -3.27 -23.50
C PHE A 178 -23.72 -2.29 -22.34
N TYR A 179 -24.54 -1.26 -22.52
CA TYR A 179 -24.70 -0.16 -21.57
C TYR A 179 -26.09 -0.05 -20.92
N GLY A 180 -27.05 -0.92 -21.28
CA GLY A 180 -28.41 -0.99 -20.73
C GLY A 180 -28.54 -1.64 -19.34
N ASN A 181 -29.68 -2.29 -19.05
CA ASN A 181 -30.08 -2.69 -17.69
C ASN A 181 -29.33 -3.91 -17.08
N ASN A 182 -28.53 -4.66 -17.85
CA ASN A 182 -27.65 -5.75 -17.35
C ASN A 182 -26.26 -5.63 -17.98
N ASN A 183 -25.70 -4.44 -17.83
CA ASN A 183 -24.50 -3.91 -18.48
C ASN A 183 -23.20 -4.34 -17.76
N ILE A 184 -22.11 -4.38 -18.51
CA ILE A 184 -20.71 -4.47 -18.08
C ILE A 184 -20.45 -3.83 -16.68
N ASN A 185 -20.97 -2.63 -16.43
CA ASN A 185 -20.88 -1.90 -15.17
C ASN A 185 -21.44 -2.69 -13.97
N SER A 186 -22.55 -3.40 -14.13
CA SER A 186 -23.12 -4.23 -13.07
C SER A 186 -22.19 -5.39 -12.69
N ILE A 187 -21.51 -5.97 -13.69
CA ILE A 187 -20.54 -7.05 -13.47
C ILE A 187 -19.31 -6.50 -12.75
N ILE A 188 -18.78 -5.35 -13.19
CA ILE A 188 -17.64 -4.67 -12.54
C ILE A 188 -17.96 -4.31 -11.08
N ILE A 189 -19.16 -3.77 -10.81
CA ILE A 189 -19.61 -3.48 -9.44
C ILE A 189 -19.63 -4.76 -8.59
N THR A 190 -20.12 -5.87 -9.13
CA THR A 190 -20.19 -7.15 -8.43
C THR A 190 -18.80 -7.72 -8.12
N ILE A 191 -17.88 -7.65 -9.10
CA ILE A 191 -16.46 -8.01 -8.91
C ILE A 191 -15.85 -7.16 -7.79
N SER A 192 -16.02 -5.84 -7.86
CA SER A 192 -15.47 -4.89 -6.89
C SER A 192 -16.03 -5.12 -5.48
N GLN A 193 -17.32 -5.38 -5.34
CA GLN A 193 -17.95 -5.69 -4.06
C GLN A 193 -17.39 -6.99 -3.46
N ASN A 194 -17.22 -8.03 -4.28
CA ASN A 194 -16.64 -9.29 -3.83
C ASN A 194 -15.17 -9.13 -3.42
N ALA A 195 -14.37 -8.41 -4.20
CA ALA A 195 -12.97 -8.14 -3.88
C ALA A 195 -12.83 -7.30 -2.60
N ASN A 196 -13.61 -6.23 -2.46
CA ASN A 196 -13.58 -5.36 -1.26
C ASN A 196 -14.01 -6.08 0.01
N TYR A 197 -14.97 -7.00 -0.08
CA TYR A 197 -15.34 -7.87 1.03
C TYR A 197 -14.13 -8.72 1.49
N VAL A 198 -13.42 -9.33 0.55
CA VAL A 198 -12.23 -10.14 0.84
C VAL A 198 -11.08 -9.28 1.38
N LYS A 199 -10.81 -8.08 0.83
CA LYS A 199 -9.82 -7.13 1.36
C LYS A 199 -10.07 -6.81 2.84
N THR A 200 -11.32 -6.57 3.20
CA THR A 200 -11.71 -6.23 4.57
C THR A 200 -11.43 -7.38 5.54
N LEU A 201 -11.71 -8.62 5.12
CA LEU A 201 -11.42 -9.81 5.94
C LEU A 201 -9.92 -10.07 6.05
N PHE A 202 -9.21 -10.04 4.92
CA PHE A 202 -7.78 -10.29 4.84
C PHE A 202 -6.97 -9.28 5.66
N SER A 203 -7.36 -8.01 5.69
CA SER A 203 -6.69 -6.98 6.52
C SER A 203 -6.68 -7.34 8.01
N LYS A 204 -7.78 -7.93 8.52
CA LYS A 204 -7.84 -8.42 9.91
C LYS A 204 -6.91 -9.60 10.13
N ASP A 205 -6.78 -10.49 9.14
CA ASP A 205 -5.86 -11.64 9.20
C ASP A 205 -4.41 -11.23 9.18
N LEU A 206 -4.06 -10.33 8.28
CA LEU A 206 -2.73 -9.74 8.20
C LEU A 206 -2.33 -9.07 9.51
N THR A 207 -3.28 -8.39 10.18
CA THR A 207 -3.04 -7.78 11.50
C THR A 207 -2.71 -8.83 12.56
N ILE A 208 -3.46 -9.93 12.60
CA ILE A 208 -3.20 -11.04 13.54
C ILE A 208 -1.83 -11.68 13.26
N GLU A 209 -1.53 -11.96 11.99
CA GLU A 209 -0.28 -12.60 11.58
C GLU A 209 0.95 -11.74 11.91
N ASN A 210 0.86 -10.43 11.67
CA ASN A 210 1.93 -9.49 12.00
C ASN A 210 2.20 -9.42 13.50
N GLU A 211 1.15 -9.37 14.34
CA GLU A 211 1.31 -9.36 15.80
C GLU A 211 1.86 -10.70 16.33
N LEU A 212 1.43 -11.84 15.77
CA LEU A 212 1.99 -13.15 16.10
C LEU A 212 3.50 -13.22 15.78
N THR A 213 3.88 -12.78 14.58
CA THR A 213 5.28 -12.75 14.14
C THR A 213 6.12 -11.85 15.03
N LYS A 214 5.62 -10.66 15.37
CA LYS A 214 6.29 -9.72 16.27
C LYS A 214 6.49 -10.30 17.67
N ILE A 215 5.47 -10.95 18.23
CA ILE A 215 5.54 -11.63 19.54
C ILE A 215 6.57 -12.75 19.48
N GLN A 216 6.55 -13.59 18.44
CA GLN A 216 7.51 -14.67 18.25
C GLN A 216 8.95 -14.14 18.26
N ASN A 217 9.22 -13.10 17.46
CA ASN A 217 10.55 -12.48 17.40
C ASN A 217 11.00 -11.91 18.76
N ARG A 218 10.09 -11.23 19.49
CA ARG A 218 10.39 -10.74 20.84
C ARG A 218 10.69 -11.87 21.81
N LEU A 219 9.90 -12.95 21.79
CA LEU A 219 10.12 -14.11 22.64
C LEU A 219 11.47 -14.78 22.36
N GLU A 220 11.85 -14.92 21.10
CA GLU A 220 13.12 -15.54 20.70
C GLU A 220 14.33 -14.68 21.12
N ASN A 221 14.28 -13.37 20.86
CA ASN A 221 15.32 -12.44 21.28
C ASN A 221 15.49 -12.42 22.81
N ASN A 222 14.38 -12.33 23.54
CA ASN A 222 14.42 -12.27 25.01
C ASN A 222 14.79 -13.60 25.65
N LYS A 223 14.45 -14.73 25.03
CA LYS A 223 14.82 -16.06 25.52
C LYS A 223 16.35 -16.21 25.60
N ASN A 224 17.06 -15.75 24.57
CA ASN A 224 18.52 -15.79 24.54
C ASN A 224 19.13 -14.75 25.48
N ALA A 225 18.63 -13.51 25.46
CA ALA A 225 19.14 -12.42 26.30
C ALA A 225 18.95 -12.67 27.81
N ALA A 226 17.89 -13.37 28.21
CA ALA A 226 17.59 -13.69 29.59
C ALA A 226 18.28 -14.96 30.10
N PHE A 227 19.03 -15.70 29.27
CA PHE A 227 19.60 -17.02 29.62
C PHE A 227 20.44 -17.02 30.90
N GLU A 228 21.37 -16.06 31.03
CA GLU A 228 22.25 -15.91 32.22
C GLU A 228 21.50 -15.50 33.50
N ASN A 229 20.22 -15.13 33.37
CA ASN A 229 19.34 -14.70 34.45
C ASN A 229 18.30 -15.77 34.82
N ARG A 230 18.32 -16.93 34.16
CA ARG A 230 17.44 -18.08 34.45
C ARG A 230 17.83 -18.76 35.75
N SER A 231 16.89 -19.49 36.35
CA SER A 231 17.03 -19.92 37.74
C SER A 231 18.20 -20.89 37.97
N GLU A 232 18.53 -21.70 36.97
CA GLU A 232 19.67 -22.63 37.03
C GLU A 232 21.01 -21.88 37.09
N GLN A 233 21.20 -20.89 36.24
CA GLN A 233 22.40 -20.06 36.12
C GLN A 233 22.58 -19.22 37.39
N ILE A 234 21.49 -18.63 37.88
CA ILE A 234 21.49 -17.86 39.13
C ILE A 234 21.77 -18.76 40.34
N ALA A 235 21.23 -19.98 40.38
CA ALA A 235 21.56 -20.94 41.44
C ALA A 235 23.05 -21.31 41.43
N LYS A 236 23.64 -21.58 40.26
CA LYS A 236 25.09 -21.85 40.13
C LYS A 236 25.95 -20.67 40.59
N TYR A 237 25.57 -19.46 40.20
CA TYR A 237 26.22 -18.22 40.62
C TYR A 237 26.15 -18.04 42.15
N VAL A 238 24.97 -18.21 42.75
CA VAL A 238 24.76 -18.11 44.20
C VAL A 238 25.54 -19.17 44.96
N ASN A 239 25.55 -20.42 44.49
CA ASN A 239 26.30 -21.51 45.14
C ASN A 239 27.81 -21.23 45.14
N THR A 240 28.34 -20.62 44.08
CA THR A 240 29.75 -20.22 44.03
C THR A 240 30.08 -19.20 45.12
N ILE A 241 29.21 -18.21 45.32
CA ILE A 241 29.35 -17.22 46.39
C ILE A 241 29.24 -17.90 47.76
N HIS A 242 28.25 -18.78 47.93
CA HIS A 242 28.03 -19.49 49.18
C HIS A 242 29.25 -20.31 49.60
N ASN A 243 29.82 -21.10 48.68
CA ASN A 243 31.03 -21.89 48.93
C ASN A 243 32.22 -21.01 49.30
N TYR A 244 32.38 -19.86 48.66
CA TYR A 244 33.42 -18.89 49.03
C TYR A 244 33.22 -18.39 50.47
N VAL A 245 32.00 -17.98 50.83
CA VAL A 245 31.68 -17.49 52.18
C VAL A 245 31.98 -18.56 53.22
N GLU A 246 31.50 -19.79 53.01
CA GLU A 246 31.71 -20.91 53.93
C GLU A 246 33.21 -21.21 54.15
N GLN A 247 34.00 -21.24 53.07
CA GLN A 247 35.45 -21.43 53.16
C GLN A 247 36.14 -20.33 53.97
N GLN A 248 35.74 -19.06 53.78
CA GLN A 248 36.32 -17.97 54.57
C GLN A 248 35.91 -18.06 56.05
N PHE A 249 34.66 -18.44 56.34
CA PHE A 249 34.21 -18.65 57.72
C PHE A 249 35.03 -19.74 58.43
N ASN A 250 35.24 -20.89 57.78
CA ASN A 250 36.06 -21.97 58.33
C ASN A 250 37.51 -21.54 58.56
N LYS A 251 38.08 -20.71 57.66
CA LYS A 251 39.43 -20.19 57.82
C LYS A 251 39.55 -19.24 59.01
N ILE A 252 38.59 -18.33 59.16
CA ILE A 252 38.53 -17.36 60.26
C ILE A 252 38.30 -18.05 61.61
N GLU A 253 37.49 -19.12 61.64
CA GLU A 253 37.26 -19.90 62.86
C GLU A 253 38.52 -20.63 63.35
N ASN A 254 39.32 -21.16 62.43
CA ASN A 254 40.56 -21.85 62.75
C ASN A 254 41.71 -20.91 63.12
N ASN A 255 41.76 -19.69 62.56
CA ASN A 255 42.79 -18.70 62.85
C ASN A 255 42.24 -17.26 62.75
N PRO A 256 41.70 -16.70 63.85
CA PRO A 256 41.04 -15.39 63.82
C PRO A 256 42.02 -14.23 63.57
N ASN A 257 41.93 -13.60 62.39
CA ASN A 257 42.70 -12.43 61.99
C ASN A 257 41.78 -11.27 61.56
N GLN A 258 41.93 -10.09 62.17
CA GLN A 258 41.07 -8.93 61.90
C GLN A 258 41.16 -8.44 60.45
N ASN A 259 42.35 -8.41 59.84
CA ASN A 259 42.52 -7.96 58.46
C ASN A 259 41.84 -8.91 57.46
N GLU A 260 41.84 -10.20 57.79
CA GLU A 260 41.20 -11.25 57.00
C GLU A 260 39.66 -11.18 57.10
N ILE A 261 39.14 -10.88 58.29
CA ILE A 261 37.71 -10.63 58.50
C ILE A 261 37.26 -9.39 57.71
N ASP A 262 38.02 -8.29 57.76
CA ASP A 262 37.71 -7.07 57.00
C ASP A 262 37.72 -7.31 55.49
N SER A 263 38.75 -7.99 54.98
CA SER A 263 38.81 -8.35 53.56
C SER A 263 37.65 -9.27 53.15
N THR A 264 37.27 -10.22 54.00
CA THR A 264 36.14 -11.13 53.72
C THR A 264 34.83 -10.36 53.67
N MET A 265 34.54 -9.51 54.66
CA MET A 265 33.34 -8.67 54.67
C MET A 265 33.25 -7.81 53.41
N GLU A 266 34.36 -7.20 52.98
CA GLU A 266 34.38 -6.37 51.78
C GLU A 266 34.14 -7.17 50.50
N ASN A 267 34.72 -8.37 50.39
CA ASN A 267 34.45 -9.27 49.26
C ASN A 267 32.97 -9.68 49.21
N ILE A 268 32.35 -10.00 50.36
CA ILE A 268 30.93 -10.32 50.44
C ILE A 268 30.07 -9.12 50.03
N ARG A 269 30.41 -7.89 50.46
CA ARG A 269 29.73 -6.66 50.01
C ARG A 269 29.83 -6.49 48.49
N ASN A 270 31.01 -6.74 47.92
CA ASN A 270 31.23 -6.68 46.47
C ASN A 270 30.38 -7.71 45.71
N TYR A 271 30.28 -8.95 46.21
CA TYR A 271 29.37 -9.94 45.65
C TYR A 271 27.90 -9.49 45.74
N ASN A 272 27.47 -8.95 46.89
CA ASN A 272 26.11 -8.43 47.04
C ASN A 272 25.82 -7.26 46.09
N ASN A 273 26.77 -6.36 45.86
CA ASN A 273 26.61 -5.27 44.89
C ASN A 273 26.45 -5.79 43.46
N LYS A 274 27.27 -6.77 43.03
CA LYS A 274 27.10 -7.45 41.74
C LYS A 274 25.75 -8.17 41.63
N SER A 275 25.32 -8.83 42.71
CA SER A 275 24.01 -9.50 42.78
C SER A 275 22.85 -8.52 42.68
N LYS A 276 22.94 -7.31 43.27
CA LYS A 276 21.91 -6.27 43.11
C LYS A 276 21.77 -5.80 41.66
N VAL A 277 22.88 -5.66 40.93
CA VAL A 277 22.85 -5.33 39.49
C VAL A 277 22.15 -6.43 38.69
N LYS A 278 22.49 -7.70 38.93
CA LYS A 278 21.79 -8.85 38.32
C LYS A 278 20.31 -8.89 38.68
N LEU A 279 19.95 -8.57 39.93
CA LEU A 279 18.56 -8.51 40.39
C LEU A 279 17.74 -7.46 39.63
N GLN A 280 18.34 -6.31 39.34
CA GLN A 280 17.71 -5.27 38.51
C GLN A 280 17.52 -5.76 37.07
N GLN A 281 18.51 -6.45 36.49
CA GLN A 281 18.38 -7.05 35.16
C GLN A 281 17.25 -8.10 35.11
N ILE A 282 17.17 -9.00 36.10
CA ILE A 282 16.08 -9.97 36.24
C ILE A 282 14.73 -9.26 36.31
N SER A 283 14.63 -8.20 37.11
CA SER A 283 13.38 -7.43 37.28
C SER A 283 12.93 -6.77 35.98
N ASN A 284 13.87 -6.24 35.18
CA ASN A 284 13.56 -5.70 33.86
C ASN A 284 13.01 -6.78 32.91
N TYR A 285 13.62 -7.98 32.91
CA TYR A 285 13.10 -9.09 32.10
C TYR A 285 11.72 -9.58 32.58
N ILE A 286 11.48 -9.62 33.89
CA ILE A 286 10.15 -9.95 34.44
C ILE A 286 9.09 -9.00 33.90
N ASN A 287 9.36 -7.69 33.92
CA ASN A 287 8.45 -6.66 33.41
C ASN A 287 8.21 -6.82 31.90
N GLU A 288 9.26 -7.08 31.13
CA GLU A 288 9.16 -7.31 29.68
C GLU A 288 8.29 -8.53 29.36
N TYR A 289 8.51 -9.66 30.05
CA TYR A 289 7.68 -10.85 29.87
C TYR A 289 6.23 -10.64 30.34
N ALA A 290 5.98 -9.84 31.38
CA ALA A 290 4.62 -9.47 31.77
C ALA A 290 3.90 -8.65 30.67
N SER A 291 4.60 -7.73 30.02
CA SER A 291 4.08 -7.00 28.86
C SER A 291 3.74 -7.94 27.71
N ILE A 292 4.67 -8.84 27.34
CA ILE A 292 4.47 -9.82 26.26
C ILE A 292 3.26 -10.72 26.56
N ILE A 293 3.12 -11.21 27.80
CA ILE A 293 1.96 -12.03 28.20
C ILE A 293 0.66 -11.26 28.01
N THR A 294 0.61 -9.99 28.42
CA THR A 294 -0.58 -9.13 28.27
C THR A 294 -0.96 -8.95 26.80
N GLU A 295 0.03 -8.68 25.95
CA GLU A 295 -0.17 -8.57 24.50
C GLU A 295 -0.71 -9.87 23.90
N ILE A 296 -0.13 -11.02 24.27
CA ILE A 296 -0.59 -12.34 23.82
C ILE A 296 -2.02 -12.61 24.29
N THR A 297 -2.37 -12.30 25.54
CA THR A 297 -3.73 -12.50 26.07
C THR A 297 -4.76 -11.68 25.30
N ASN A 298 -4.44 -10.42 24.97
CA ASN A 298 -5.31 -9.57 24.15
C ASN A 298 -5.47 -10.13 22.73
N LEU A 299 -4.38 -10.62 22.13
CA LEU A 299 -4.39 -11.23 20.81
C LEU A 299 -5.20 -12.54 20.77
N ILE A 300 -5.09 -13.38 21.81
CA ILE A 300 -5.90 -14.60 21.97
C ILE A 300 -7.39 -14.25 21.98
N ALA A 301 -7.80 -13.21 22.72
CA ALA A 301 -9.19 -12.77 22.76
C ALA A 301 -9.70 -12.33 21.37
N LEU A 302 -8.88 -11.57 20.64
CA LEU A 302 -9.18 -11.14 19.27
C LEU A 302 -9.35 -12.34 18.32
N ILE A 303 -8.37 -13.26 18.30
CA ILE A 303 -8.40 -14.46 17.46
C ILE A 303 -9.63 -15.31 17.79
N LYS A 304 -9.90 -15.53 19.08
CA LYS A 304 -11.05 -16.32 19.54
C LYS A 304 -12.38 -15.73 19.11
N SER A 305 -12.52 -14.40 19.13
CA SER A 305 -13.74 -13.73 18.68
C SER A 305 -14.02 -13.92 17.19
N LYS A 306 -12.96 -14.08 16.38
CA LYS A 306 -13.06 -14.22 14.91
C LYS A 306 -13.16 -15.69 14.47
N TYR A 307 -12.37 -16.57 15.08
CA TYR A 307 -12.13 -17.94 14.61
C TYR A 307 -12.48 -19.04 15.62
N GLY A 308 -12.88 -18.67 16.84
CA GLY A 308 -13.00 -19.61 17.94
C GLY A 308 -11.65 -20.20 18.37
N ASN A 309 -11.67 -21.39 18.96
CA ASN A 309 -10.50 -21.97 19.66
C ASN A 309 -9.69 -22.96 18.79
N ASN A 310 -10.13 -23.26 17.56
CA ASN A 310 -9.55 -24.35 16.75
C ASN A 310 -8.52 -23.87 15.71
N SER A 311 -8.55 -22.57 15.38
CA SER A 311 -7.41 -21.69 15.12
C SER A 311 -6.00 -22.28 14.97
N ILE A 312 -5.33 -22.28 13.81
CA ILE A 312 -3.85 -22.38 13.79
C ILE A 312 -3.25 -21.20 14.56
N SER A 313 -3.69 -19.98 14.22
CA SER A 313 -3.28 -18.75 14.91
C SER A 313 -3.59 -18.81 16.42
N TYR A 314 -4.75 -19.36 16.81
CA TYR A 314 -5.09 -19.54 18.23
C TYR A 314 -4.12 -20.51 18.93
N LYS A 315 -3.87 -21.69 18.33
CA LYS A 315 -2.94 -22.69 18.88
C LYS A 315 -1.53 -22.11 19.01
N LEU A 316 -1.09 -21.34 18.03
CA LEU A 316 0.21 -20.67 18.06
C LEU A 316 0.27 -19.61 19.17
N ALA A 317 -0.74 -18.75 19.30
CA ALA A 317 -0.83 -17.76 20.36
C ALA A 317 -0.81 -18.40 21.77
N ILE A 318 -1.54 -19.49 21.98
CA ILE A 318 -1.55 -20.24 23.24
C ILE A 318 -0.18 -20.84 23.55
N LYS A 319 0.51 -21.37 22.53
CA LYS A 319 1.89 -21.87 22.68
C LYS A 319 2.82 -20.74 23.12
N HIS A 320 2.77 -19.58 22.46
CA HIS A 320 3.56 -18.41 22.84
C HIS A 320 3.24 -17.94 24.27
N GLU A 321 1.97 -17.93 24.67
CA GLU A 321 1.57 -17.55 26.02
C GLU A 321 2.18 -18.49 27.06
N LYS A 322 2.11 -19.80 26.80
CA LYS A 322 2.70 -20.83 27.67
C LYS A 322 4.20 -20.67 27.79
N ASP A 323 4.90 -20.47 26.68
CA ASP A 323 6.36 -20.28 26.65
C ASP A 323 6.76 -19.02 27.43
N ALA A 324 6.03 -17.91 27.25
CA ALA A 324 6.23 -16.66 27.97
C ALA A 324 6.02 -16.84 29.50
N LYS A 325 4.93 -17.51 29.90
CA LYS A 325 4.61 -17.78 31.32
C LYS A 325 5.67 -18.67 31.98
N ASN A 326 6.18 -19.67 31.28
CA ASN A 326 7.27 -20.52 31.77
C ASN A 326 8.54 -19.71 32.00
N ILE A 327 8.87 -18.79 31.10
CA ILE A 327 10.05 -17.93 31.27
C ILE A 327 9.85 -16.97 32.43
N PHE A 328 8.70 -16.29 32.48
CA PHE A 328 8.32 -15.39 33.57
C PHE A 328 8.42 -16.07 34.95
N SER A 329 7.87 -17.27 35.11
CA SER A 329 7.88 -18.01 36.39
C SER A 329 9.31 -18.34 36.84
N ASP A 330 10.16 -18.81 35.93
CA ASP A 330 11.56 -19.12 36.24
C ASP A 330 12.40 -17.87 36.57
N LEU A 331 12.12 -16.72 35.93
CA LEU A 331 12.75 -15.44 36.30
C LEU A 331 12.32 -14.97 37.70
N ASN A 332 11.05 -15.15 38.08
CA ASN A 332 10.61 -14.89 39.46
C ASN A 332 11.35 -15.80 40.46
N LYS A 333 11.57 -17.07 40.10
CA LYS A 333 12.39 -17.98 40.91
C LYS A 333 13.84 -17.48 41.03
N SER A 334 14.45 -17.01 39.95
CA SER A 334 15.77 -16.37 39.98
C SER A 334 15.82 -15.17 40.92
N GLN A 335 14.82 -14.29 40.83
CA GLN A 335 14.71 -13.10 41.68
C GLN A 335 14.69 -13.48 43.17
N HIS A 336 13.90 -14.51 43.50
CA HIS A 336 13.80 -15.03 44.87
C HIS A 336 15.13 -15.65 45.34
N ILE A 337 15.76 -16.53 44.55
CA ILE A 337 17.06 -17.15 44.89
C ILE A 337 18.12 -16.07 45.18
N LEU A 338 18.22 -15.07 44.31
CA LEU A 338 19.22 -14.03 44.42
C LEU A 338 18.96 -13.09 45.61
N THR A 339 17.70 -12.75 45.87
CA THR A 339 17.29 -11.96 47.04
C THR A 339 17.63 -12.67 48.35
N GLN A 340 17.32 -13.97 48.44
CA GLN A 340 17.67 -14.78 49.59
C GLN A 340 19.19 -14.85 49.80
N SER A 341 19.96 -15.01 48.73
CA SER A 341 21.43 -15.01 48.81
C SER A 341 21.98 -13.69 49.34
N ILE A 342 21.49 -12.55 48.83
CA ILE A 342 21.91 -11.22 49.32
C ILE A 342 21.63 -11.08 50.81
N ASN A 343 20.45 -11.50 51.28
CA ASN A 343 20.08 -11.44 52.69
C ASN A 343 20.97 -12.35 53.56
N LYS A 344 21.22 -13.60 53.12
CA LYS A 344 22.15 -14.50 53.83
C LYS A 344 23.54 -13.91 53.95
N ASN A 345 24.05 -13.34 52.86
CA ASN A 345 25.36 -12.69 52.84
C ASN A 345 25.41 -11.46 53.77
N ASN A 346 24.32 -10.69 53.90
CA ASN A 346 24.25 -9.58 54.86
C ASN A 346 24.34 -10.10 56.30
N ASN A 347 23.64 -11.18 56.64
CA ASN A 347 23.75 -11.82 57.96
C ASN A 347 25.17 -12.33 58.21
N SER A 348 25.81 -12.94 57.21
CA SER A 348 27.21 -13.37 57.32
C SER A 348 28.16 -12.20 57.56
N ILE A 349 27.93 -11.02 56.96
CA ILE A 349 28.72 -9.80 57.25
C ILE A 349 28.49 -9.37 58.71
N GLU A 350 27.26 -9.44 59.21
CA GLU A 350 26.92 -9.11 60.60
C GLU A 350 27.65 -10.06 61.58
N ASP A 351 27.58 -11.37 61.34
CA ASP A 351 28.25 -12.40 62.12
C ASP A 351 29.77 -12.20 62.17
N LEU A 352 30.38 -11.86 61.02
CA LEU A 352 31.79 -11.50 60.93
C LEU A 352 32.11 -10.22 61.73
N GLY A 353 31.20 -9.24 61.72
CA GLY A 353 31.28 -8.04 62.55
C GLY A 353 31.33 -8.35 64.04
N TYR A 354 30.46 -9.26 64.52
CA TYR A 354 30.48 -9.72 65.92
C TYR A 354 31.77 -10.47 66.26
N LYS A 355 32.23 -11.38 65.37
CA LYS A 355 33.52 -12.09 65.55
C LYS A 355 34.70 -11.11 65.64
N LYS A 356 34.73 -10.08 64.81
CA LYS A 356 35.76 -9.02 64.85
C LYS A 356 35.79 -8.29 66.19
N GLN A 357 34.61 -7.91 66.71
CA GLN A 357 34.48 -7.27 68.01
C GLN A 357 34.96 -8.20 69.14
N GLY A 358 34.61 -9.48 69.09
CA GLY A 358 35.09 -10.49 70.04
C GLY A 358 36.62 -10.60 70.12
N ILE A 359 37.30 -10.57 68.98
CA ILE A 359 38.78 -10.55 68.93
C ILE A 359 39.33 -9.28 69.57
N HIS A 360 38.73 -8.12 69.28
CA HIS A 360 39.17 -6.84 69.85
C HIS A 360 39.02 -6.82 71.38
N ASN A 361 37.91 -7.34 71.90
CA ASN A 361 37.67 -7.43 73.34
C ASN A 361 38.61 -8.41 74.05
N ASN A 362 38.90 -9.58 73.47
CA ASN A 362 39.88 -10.53 74.03
C ASN A 362 41.29 -9.96 74.03
N ASN A 363 41.70 -9.27 72.96
CA ASN A 363 43.01 -8.62 72.89
C ASN A 363 43.13 -7.48 73.92
N ASN A 364 42.06 -6.69 74.13
CA ASN A 364 42.04 -5.63 75.14
C ASN A 364 42.08 -6.21 76.57
N LEU A 365 41.38 -7.30 76.86
CA LEU A 365 41.44 -7.98 78.17
C LEU A 365 42.85 -8.53 78.46
N HIS A 366 43.51 -9.09 77.44
CA HIS A 366 44.88 -9.59 77.57
C HIS A 366 45.90 -8.45 77.73
N THR A 367 45.66 -7.29 77.11
CA THR A 367 46.49 -6.09 77.25
C THR A 367 46.29 -5.40 78.60
N ILE A 368 45.06 -5.38 79.15
CA ILE A 368 44.76 -4.88 80.49
C ILE A 368 45.39 -5.78 81.57
N ASN A 369 45.33 -7.11 81.42
CA ASN A 369 46.04 -8.03 82.32
C ASN A 369 47.56 -7.85 82.27
N LYS A 370 48.13 -7.55 81.09
CA LYS A 370 49.57 -7.22 80.95
C LYS A 370 49.94 -5.84 81.52
N HIS A 371 49.04 -4.86 81.47
CA HIS A 371 49.25 -3.53 82.08
C HIS A 371 49.06 -3.53 83.60
N GLN A 372 48.31 -4.48 84.16
CA GLN A 372 48.23 -4.67 85.62
C GLN A 372 49.48 -5.35 86.21
N GLU A 373 50.22 -6.14 85.44
CA GLU A 373 51.49 -6.76 85.90
C GLU A 373 52.73 -5.87 85.74
N ILE A 374 52.66 -4.76 85.01
CA ILE A 374 53.82 -3.87 84.80
C ILE A 374 53.38 -2.41 84.92
N SER A 375 53.23 -1.90 86.15
CA SER A 375 53.34 -0.46 86.46
C SER A 375 53.34 -0.19 87.98
N GLN A 376 54.47 -0.45 88.64
CA GLN A 376 54.85 0.32 89.84
C GLN A 376 55.86 1.40 89.43
N ILE A 377 55.36 2.64 89.43
CA ILE A 377 56.02 3.91 89.79
C ILE A 377 57.27 4.36 89.01
N LYS A 378 57.14 5.44 88.19
CA LYS A 378 57.74 6.77 88.47
C LYS A 378 57.36 7.85 87.42
N TYR A 379 56.78 8.94 87.90
CA TYR A 379 56.85 10.31 87.33
C TYR A 379 58.28 10.89 87.55
N PRO A 380 58.77 11.97 86.88
CA PRO A 380 58.00 13.19 86.58
C PRO A 380 58.39 14.10 85.36
N ASN A 381 57.52 15.11 85.19
CA ASN A 381 57.70 16.52 84.77
C ASN A 381 57.73 16.98 83.29
N ASN A 382 56.66 17.71 82.97
CA ASN A 382 56.51 18.95 82.19
C ASN A 382 57.67 19.49 81.36
N THR A 383 57.35 19.84 80.11
CA THR A 383 57.65 21.17 79.57
C THR A 383 56.51 21.61 78.64
N TYR A 384 56.01 22.82 78.87
CA TYR A 384 55.06 23.55 78.02
C TYR A 384 55.74 24.02 76.72
N HIS A 385 54.97 24.08 75.62
CA HIS A 385 54.92 25.27 74.76
C HIS A 385 53.64 25.28 73.92
N ASN A 386 52.98 26.44 73.93
CA ASN A 386 51.89 26.89 73.05
C ASN A 386 52.31 26.85 71.56
N ASP A 387 51.37 26.63 70.64
CA ASP A 387 50.71 27.75 69.93
C ASP A 387 49.64 27.25 68.94
N ASN A 388 48.67 28.14 68.74
CA ASN A 388 47.48 28.04 67.91
C ASN A 388 47.80 27.90 66.41
N ASP A 389 46.89 27.31 65.62
CA ASP A 389 46.02 28.11 64.75
C ASP A 389 45.11 27.26 63.86
N ASP A 390 43.84 27.68 63.84
CA ASP A 390 42.81 27.36 62.85
C ASP A 390 43.19 27.86 61.46
N ALA A 391 42.92 27.07 60.41
CA ALA A 391 42.69 27.61 59.06
C ALA A 391 41.83 26.68 58.18
N LYS A 392 40.53 26.98 58.13
CA LYS A 392 39.64 26.63 57.02
C LYS A 392 40.02 27.44 55.76
N TYR A 393 40.14 26.78 54.61
CA TYR A 393 40.14 27.40 53.28
C TYR A 393 38.79 27.09 52.58
N LYS A 394 37.90 28.08 52.39
CA LYS A 394 37.66 28.94 51.19
C LYS A 394 37.15 28.15 49.96
N ASN A 395 35.84 28.15 49.70
CA ASN A 395 35.03 29.07 48.86
C ASN A 395 35.32 29.02 47.35
N TYR A 396 34.29 28.84 46.51
CA TYR A 396 33.75 29.89 45.61
C TYR A 396 32.47 29.44 44.86
N HIS A 397 31.41 30.24 45.00
CA HIS A 397 30.33 30.42 44.03
C HIS A 397 30.80 31.32 42.88
N HIS A 398 30.22 31.21 41.67
CA HIS A 398 29.54 32.32 40.97
C HIS A 398 28.81 31.85 39.69
N SER A 399 27.92 32.74 39.22
CA SER A 399 26.73 32.51 38.42
C SER A 399 26.80 33.15 37.02
N ASN A 400 25.94 32.66 36.12
CA ASN A 400 25.11 33.36 35.11
C ASN A 400 25.65 34.14 33.88
N SER A 401 24.71 34.20 32.91
CA SER A 401 24.51 35.14 31.77
C SER A 401 25.06 34.68 30.40
N ASP A 402 24.46 34.96 29.24
CA ASP A 402 23.14 35.50 28.86
C ASP A 402 22.91 35.22 27.34
N LYS A 403 21.65 34.92 27.01
CA LYS A 403 20.79 35.41 25.89
C LYS A 403 21.18 35.51 24.38
N THR A 404 20.10 35.25 23.61
CA THR A 404 19.60 35.83 22.32
C THR A 404 20.23 35.34 21.00
N GLY A 405 19.51 35.08 19.90
CA GLY A 405 18.07 35.12 19.55
C GLY A 405 17.87 35.05 18.01
N SER A 406 16.63 34.79 17.54
CA SER A 406 16.06 35.09 16.19
C SER A 406 16.56 34.24 14.98
N SER A 407 15.81 33.84 13.93
CA SER A 407 14.59 34.35 13.24
C SER A 407 13.83 33.27 12.42
N LYS A 408 12.53 33.54 12.17
CA LYS A 408 11.57 32.91 11.21
C LYS A 408 12.00 33.11 9.72
N THR A 409 11.47 32.45 8.67
CA THR A 409 10.10 32.45 8.08
C THR A 409 10.00 31.48 6.86
N LYS A 410 8.96 30.64 6.73
CA LYS A 410 7.75 30.68 5.83
C LYS A 410 7.89 30.45 4.29
N ARG A 411 7.14 29.42 3.84
CA ARG A 411 6.17 29.26 2.71
C ARG A 411 6.52 29.63 1.26
N SER A 412 6.17 28.71 0.35
CA SER A 412 5.45 28.89 -0.92
C SER A 412 4.69 27.57 -1.21
N GLY A 413 3.45 27.49 -1.71
CA GLY A 413 2.64 28.40 -2.51
C GLY A 413 2.10 27.60 -3.70
N ASP A 414 0.77 27.48 -3.81
CA ASP A 414 0.02 26.72 -4.83
C ASP A 414 0.23 27.18 -6.28
N SER A 415 0.02 26.26 -7.23
CA SER A 415 -0.48 26.56 -8.60
C SER A 415 -0.76 25.26 -9.37
N ILE A 416 -1.69 25.06 -10.30
CA ILE A 416 -2.81 25.80 -10.91
C ILE A 416 -3.61 24.72 -11.69
N LYS A 417 -4.94 24.87 -11.77
CA LYS A 417 -5.84 24.16 -12.70
C LYS A 417 -5.80 24.84 -14.09
N TYR A 418 -5.83 24.06 -15.16
CA TYR A 418 -6.38 24.42 -16.50
C TYR A 418 -7.36 23.27 -16.84
N ALA A 419 -8.67 23.39 -17.04
CA ALA A 419 -9.52 24.31 -17.79
C ALA A 419 -9.33 24.25 -19.33
N GLY A 420 -10.16 23.44 -20.00
CA GLY A 420 -11.11 23.94 -20.99
C GLY A 420 -10.78 23.86 -22.50
N THR A 421 -11.65 23.10 -23.19
CA THR A 421 -12.40 23.47 -24.42
C THR A 421 -11.78 23.42 -25.83
N ILE A 422 -12.31 22.46 -26.63
CA ILE A 422 -12.91 22.54 -28.00
C ILE A 422 -12.09 23.08 -29.19
N ALA A 423 -11.83 22.20 -30.17
CA ALA A 423 -12.06 22.35 -31.62
C ALA A 423 -11.53 21.10 -32.36
N VAL A 424 -12.00 20.57 -33.50
CA VAL A 424 -13.13 20.72 -34.43
C VAL A 424 -13.06 19.42 -35.28
N GLY A 425 -14.17 19.08 -35.95
CA GLY A 425 -14.37 17.85 -36.70
C GLY A 425 -13.27 17.48 -37.72
N LEU A 426 -13.28 16.19 -38.07
CA LEU A 426 -12.37 15.46 -38.99
C LEU A 426 -11.06 14.90 -38.41
N VAL A 427 -10.72 15.14 -37.14
CA VAL A 427 -9.55 14.47 -36.50
C VAL A 427 -9.90 13.10 -35.89
N ALA A 428 -11.18 12.78 -35.69
CA ALA A 428 -11.60 11.46 -35.18
C ALA A 428 -11.37 10.30 -36.17
N CYS A 429 -11.29 10.59 -37.48
CA CYS A 429 -10.83 9.61 -38.48
C CYS A 429 -9.30 9.51 -38.53
N TYR A 430 -8.58 10.52 -38.03
CA TYR A 430 -7.12 10.58 -38.04
C TYR A 430 -6.49 9.89 -36.81
N ALA A 431 -7.16 9.92 -35.65
CA ALA A 431 -6.68 9.26 -34.44
C ALA A 431 -6.72 7.72 -34.51
N ILE A 432 -7.57 7.13 -35.38
CA ILE A 432 -7.61 5.67 -35.60
C ILE A 432 -6.59 5.24 -36.68
N ALA A 433 -6.19 6.12 -37.59
CA ALA A 433 -5.10 5.83 -38.53
C ALA A 433 -3.73 5.67 -37.82
N ASN A 434 -3.54 6.29 -36.65
CA ASN A 434 -2.35 6.13 -35.81
C ASN A 434 -2.39 4.92 -34.86
N PHE A 435 -3.47 4.12 -34.85
CA PHE A 435 -3.46 2.80 -34.20
C PHE A 435 -2.83 1.69 -35.06
N ASN A 436 -2.23 2.04 -36.21
CA ASN A 436 -1.66 1.07 -37.15
C ASN A 436 -0.21 1.34 -37.61
N LYS A 437 0.65 1.94 -36.78
CA LYS A 437 2.11 1.88 -37.01
C LYS A 437 2.88 1.79 -35.70
N LYS A 438 3.67 0.73 -35.51
CA LYS A 438 4.67 0.65 -34.46
C LYS A 438 6.04 0.25 -35.00
N ASP A 439 7.00 1.08 -34.57
CA ASP A 439 8.39 0.86 -34.16
C ASP A 439 9.34 0.05 -35.05
N ASP A 440 10.40 0.74 -35.50
CA ASP A 440 11.67 0.15 -35.92
C ASP A 440 12.52 -0.25 -34.69
N THR A 441 13.04 -1.47 -34.70
CA THR A 441 13.93 -2.09 -33.70
C THR A 441 15.41 -1.83 -34.00
N ASN A 442 16.22 -1.78 -32.93
CA ASN A 442 17.55 -2.40 -32.91
C ASN A 442 17.78 -3.05 -31.53
N ASP A 443 18.12 -4.34 -31.60
CA ASP A 443 18.49 -5.37 -30.62
C ASP A 443 18.98 -4.98 -29.20
N VAL A 444 18.52 -5.72 -28.18
CA VAL A 444 19.25 -6.84 -27.50
C VAL A 444 18.53 -7.27 -26.18
N ASP A 445 18.35 -8.59 -26.03
CA ASP A 445 18.15 -9.48 -24.85
C ASP A 445 16.78 -9.64 -24.11
N LEU A 446 16.04 -10.66 -24.58
CA LEU A 446 15.51 -11.87 -23.89
C LEU A 446 15.15 -11.81 -22.38
N GLU A 447 13.86 -11.95 -22.05
CA GLU A 447 13.26 -13.20 -21.50
C GLU A 447 11.71 -13.11 -21.35
N ASN A 448 11.01 -13.86 -22.22
CA ASN A 448 9.69 -14.51 -22.14
C ASN A 448 8.46 -13.79 -21.54
N ASP A 449 7.59 -13.27 -22.42
CA ASP A 449 6.13 -13.43 -22.32
C ASP A 449 5.52 -13.40 -23.75
N GLU A 450 4.66 -14.37 -24.08
CA GLU A 450 4.22 -14.69 -25.45
C GLU A 450 3.28 -13.62 -26.05
N GLY A 451 3.75 -12.92 -27.09
CA GLY A 451 3.00 -11.94 -27.90
C GLY A 451 3.00 -12.30 -29.39
N PHE A 452 1.81 -12.28 -30.01
CA PHE A 452 1.55 -12.75 -31.37
C PHE A 452 1.97 -11.76 -32.49
N CYS A 453 2.86 -12.25 -33.36
CA CYS A 453 3.03 -12.12 -34.83
C CYS A 453 2.82 -10.77 -35.58
N HIS A 454 3.88 -10.33 -36.28
CA HIS A 454 3.88 -9.44 -37.46
C HIS A 454 4.12 -10.24 -38.76
N GLU A 455 3.47 -9.86 -39.88
CA GLU A 455 4.12 -9.72 -41.21
C GLU A 455 3.21 -9.06 -42.27
N ALA A 456 3.87 -8.39 -43.24
CA ALA A 456 3.45 -7.93 -44.58
C ALA A 456 2.95 -6.47 -44.77
N GLU A 457 3.86 -5.59 -45.19
CA GLU A 457 3.60 -4.28 -45.82
C GLU A 457 3.23 -4.41 -47.32
N SER A 458 2.34 -3.54 -47.80
CA SER A 458 2.32 -3.08 -49.20
C SER A 458 1.84 -1.62 -49.33
N LYS A 459 2.40 -0.91 -50.32
CA LYS A 459 2.44 0.56 -50.56
C LYS A 459 1.10 1.24 -50.97
N TYR A 460 1.13 2.60 -50.89
CA TYR A 460 0.38 3.64 -51.66
C TYR A 460 -0.90 4.24 -51.02
N PHE A 461 -1.31 5.53 -51.11
CA PHE A 461 -0.91 6.81 -51.74
C PHE A 461 -1.46 7.98 -50.88
N GLU A 462 -0.72 9.09 -50.70
CA GLU A 462 -1.23 10.36 -50.14
C GLU A 462 -2.10 11.11 -51.17
N ARG A 463 -3.20 11.76 -50.74
CA ARG A 463 -3.84 12.86 -51.47
C ARG A 463 -4.28 13.96 -50.49
N GLU A 464 -4.04 15.20 -50.90
CA GLU A 464 -4.20 16.45 -50.16
C GLU A 464 -5.67 16.74 -49.80
N ASP A 465 -5.87 17.33 -48.62
CA ASP A 465 -7.15 17.82 -48.10
C ASP A 465 -7.64 19.04 -48.90
N GLU A 466 -8.53 18.83 -49.87
CA GLU A 466 -9.34 19.90 -50.45
C GLU A 466 -10.65 20.10 -49.66
N VAL A 467 -10.66 21.13 -48.81
CA VAL A 467 -11.88 21.69 -48.23
C VAL A 467 -12.53 22.58 -49.30
N ILE A 468 -13.63 22.12 -49.91
CA ILE A 468 -14.45 22.97 -50.78
C ILE A 468 -15.61 23.52 -49.96
N GLU A 469 -15.47 24.77 -49.52
CA GLU A 469 -16.55 25.58 -48.96
C GLU A 469 -17.46 26.06 -50.11
N ILE A 470 -18.70 25.58 -50.14
CA ILE A 470 -19.71 26.10 -51.07
C ILE A 470 -20.38 27.29 -50.39
N ASN A 471 -20.00 28.50 -50.80
CA ASN A 471 -20.71 29.71 -50.42
C ASN A 471 -22.11 29.70 -51.07
N MET A 472 -23.15 29.64 -50.25
CA MET A 472 -24.56 29.60 -50.64
C MET A 472 -25.24 30.96 -50.45
N ASN A 473 -24.60 32.05 -50.90
CA ASN A 473 -25.30 33.32 -51.03
C ASN A 473 -25.97 33.42 -52.40
N GLU A 474 -27.30 33.52 -52.35
CA GLU A 474 -28.16 33.93 -53.45
C GLU A 474 -27.86 35.39 -53.80
N ASP A 475 -27.19 35.64 -54.93
CA ASP A 475 -27.26 36.93 -55.60
C ASP A 475 -28.24 36.80 -56.76
N TYR A 476 -29.32 37.58 -56.65
CA TYR A 476 -30.45 37.74 -57.58
C TYR A 476 -30.06 37.93 -59.05
#